data_AF-A0A089WPE0-F1
#
_entry.id   AF-A0A089WPE0-F1
#
_cell.length_a   1.000
_cell.length_b   1.000
_cell.length_c   1.000
_cell.angle_alpha   90.00
_cell.angle_beta   90.00
_cell.angle_gamma   90.00
#
_symmetry.space_group_name_H-M   'P 1'
#
loop_
_entity.id
_entity.type
_entity.pdbx_description
1 polymer ?
#
loop_
_entity_poly.entity_id
_entity_poly.type
_entity_poly.pdbx_seq_one_letter_code
_entity_poly.pdbx_strand_id
1 'polypeptide(L)'
;MSPAPARPLPNNQAPHLPREMRVANKRLSSIIAEHRVIKNARDLMQLDPRKVHKFTLTQDPTSTQDPTSTQDRTLSVISTRSDYEQPSHGTVAEKGGPNPGASNRVMCAGYIFKTDDGYVINNFSGHFQPPPDRLLLAEDFLTSLGVTVQSIRADQQFDFW
;
A
#
# COMPACT_ATOMS: atom_id res chain seq x y z
N MET A 1 -23.45 15.97 1.52
CA MET A 1 -23.68 14.52 1.39
C MET A 1 -22.36 13.84 1.68
N SER A 2 -22.26 13.02 2.73
CA SER A 2 -21.03 12.26 2.99
C SER A 2 -20.84 11.23 1.87
N PRO A 3 -19.62 11.05 1.34
CA PRO A 3 -19.38 10.05 0.30
C PRO A 3 -19.74 8.66 0.85
N ALA A 4 -20.29 7.81 -0.01
CA ALA A 4 -20.59 6.43 0.34
C ALA A 4 -19.31 5.71 0.80
N PRO A 5 -19.40 4.76 1.77
CA PRO A 5 -18.25 4.00 2.23
C PRO A 5 -17.55 3.33 1.04
N ALA A 6 -16.26 3.61 0.89
CA ALA A 6 -15.46 3.05 -0.19
C ALA A 6 -15.44 1.52 -0.06
N ARG A 7 -15.88 0.79 -1.09
CA ARG A 7 -15.84 -0.68 -1.07
C ARG A 7 -14.41 -1.20 -1.29
N PRO A 8 -14.03 -2.39 -0.81
CA PRO A 8 -12.76 -3.02 -1.19
C PRO A 8 -12.62 -3.16 -2.71
N LEU A 9 -11.39 -3.03 -3.20
CA LEU A 9 -11.00 -3.21 -4.59
C LEU A 9 -10.89 -4.71 -4.90
N PRO A 10 -11.41 -5.16 -6.06
CA PRO A 10 -11.25 -6.55 -6.48
C PRO A 10 -9.78 -6.83 -6.82
N ASN A 11 -9.26 -7.96 -6.34
CA ASN A 11 -7.96 -8.48 -6.79
C ASN A 11 -8.17 -9.29 -8.08
N ASN A 12 -7.90 -8.69 -9.25
CA ASN A 12 -8.10 -9.35 -10.54
C ASN A 12 -7.10 -10.50 -10.82
N GLN A 13 -6.05 -10.63 -10.00
CA GLN A 13 -5.07 -11.72 -10.06
C GLN A 13 -5.18 -12.68 -8.86
N ALA A 14 -6.30 -12.70 -8.14
CA ALA A 14 -6.49 -13.56 -6.97
C ALA A 14 -6.10 -15.05 -7.19
N PRO A 15 -6.37 -15.68 -8.35
CA PRO A 15 -5.94 -17.07 -8.62
C PRO A 15 -4.42 -17.28 -8.56
N HIS A 16 -3.61 -16.24 -8.81
CA HIS A 16 -2.15 -16.33 -8.82
C HIS A 16 -1.53 -16.07 -7.44
N LEU A 17 -2.30 -15.52 -6.51
CA LEU A 17 -1.83 -15.11 -5.18
C LEU A 17 -1.10 -16.23 -4.40
N PRO A 18 -1.53 -17.51 -4.40
CA PRO A 18 -0.79 -18.56 -3.70
C PRO A 18 0.64 -18.75 -4.21
N ARG A 19 0.87 -18.58 -5.52
CA ARG A 19 2.21 -18.66 -6.11
C ARG A 19 3.02 -17.42 -5.78
N GLU A 20 2.42 -16.25 -5.88
CA GLU A 20 3.06 -14.96 -5.56
C GLU A 20 3.54 -14.93 -4.10
N MET A 21 2.70 -15.40 -3.17
CA MET A 21 3.05 -15.53 -1.74
C MET A 21 4.26 -16.42 -1.51
N ARG A 22 4.38 -17.56 -2.21
CA ARG A 22 5.57 -18.43 -2.09
C ARG A 22 6.85 -17.70 -2.52
N VAL A 23 6.79 -16.96 -3.63
CA VAL A 23 7.95 -16.19 -4.14
C VAL A 23 8.31 -15.06 -3.17
N ALA A 24 7.31 -14.32 -2.69
CA ALA A 24 7.53 -13.23 -1.74
C ALA A 24 8.11 -13.71 -0.41
N ASN A 25 7.62 -14.84 0.13
CA ASN A 25 8.17 -15.45 1.34
C ASN A 25 9.66 -15.74 1.20
N LYS A 26 10.07 -16.30 0.06
CA LYS A 26 11.48 -16.57 -0.23
C LYS A 26 12.30 -15.28 -0.33
N ARG A 27 11.77 -14.22 -0.93
CA ARG A 27 12.45 -12.91 -1.04
C ARG A 27 12.62 -12.24 0.33
N LEU A 28 11.57 -12.26 1.16
CA LEU A 28 11.59 -11.73 2.52
C LEU A 28 12.59 -12.51 3.40
N SER A 29 12.60 -13.84 3.32
CA SER A 29 13.54 -14.66 4.10
C SER A 29 15.00 -14.52 3.66
N SER A 30 15.23 -14.02 2.44
CA SER A 30 16.58 -13.84 1.87
C SER A 30 17.08 -12.39 1.92
N ILE A 31 16.37 -11.50 2.65
CA ILE A 31 16.72 -10.07 2.79
C ILE A 31 16.75 -9.32 1.43
N ILE A 32 16.05 -9.85 0.41
CA ILE A 32 15.85 -9.16 -0.87
C ILE A 32 14.73 -8.12 -0.74
N ALA A 33 13.76 -8.40 0.14
CA ALA A 33 12.62 -7.54 0.41
C ALA A 33 12.50 -7.26 1.91
N GLU A 34 12.02 -6.08 2.24
CA GLU A 34 11.75 -5.65 3.62
C GLU A 34 10.27 -5.31 3.76
N HIS A 35 9.58 -5.94 4.72
CA HIS A 35 8.18 -5.70 5.01
C HIS A 35 8.02 -4.82 6.26
N ARG A 36 7.11 -3.85 6.19
CA ARG A 36 6.76 -2.97 7.32
C ARG A 36 5.27 -2.64 7.32
N VAL A 37 4.68 -2.67 8.51
CA VAL A 37 3.37 -2.05 8.76
C VAL A 37 3.62 -0.65 9.32
N ILE A 38 3.04 0.37 8.69
CA ILE A 38 3.23 1.78 9.05
C ILE A 38 2.18 2.16 10.09
N LYS A 39 2.62 2.49 11.31
CA LYS A 39 1.73 2.87 12.42
C LYS A 39 1.91 4.32 12.86
N ASN A 40 2.99 4.96 12.45
CA ASN A 40 3.36 6.33 12.81
C ASN A 40 4.37 6.90 11.79
N ALA A 41 4.64 8.20 11.87
CA ALA A 41 5.59 8.88 10.99
C ALA A 41 7.02 8.27 11.04
N ARG A 42 7.47 7.78 12.21
CA ARG A 42 8.81 7.20 12.37
C ARG A 42 8.97 5.89 11.59
N ASP A 43 7.91 5.11 11.43
CA ASP A 43 7.94 3.89 10.58
C ASP A 43 8.19 4.25 9.12
N LEU A 44 7.59 5.34 8.65
CA LEU A 44 7.74 5.83 7.29
C LEU A 44 9.13 6.47 7.06
N MET A 45 9.67 7.19 8.05
CA MET A 45 11.02 7.76 7.99
C MET A 45 12.13 6.72 7.77
N GLN A 46 11.89 5.47 8.17
CA GLN A 46 12.83 4.35 8.00
C GLN A 46 12.84 3.78 6.58
N LEU A 47 11.98 4.25 5.68
CA LEU A 47 12.05 3.88 4.27
C LEU A 47 13.35 4.44 3.65
N ASP A 48 14.13 3.55 3.02
CA ASP A 48 15.35 3.89 2.29
C ASP A 48 14.98 4.53 0.94
N PRO A 49 15.31 5.81 0.70
CA PRO A 49 14.91 6.52 -0.51
C PRO A 49 15.45 5.90 -1.81
N ARG A 50 16.45 5.02 -1.73
CA ARG A 50 17.03 4.31 -2.89
C ARG A 50 16.29 3.01 -3.23
N LYS A 51 15.21 2.70 -2.52
CA LYS A 51 14.39 1.51 -2.75
C LYS A 51 13.05 1.89 -3.35
N VAL A 52 12.47 0.93 -4.05
CA VAL A 52 11.08 1.01 -4.48
C VAL A 52 10.22 0.54 -3.31
N HIS A 53 9.15 1.28 -2.99
CA HIS A 53 8.24 0.92 -1.89
C HIS A 53 6.82 0.69 -2.42
N LYS A 54 6.39 -0.56 -2.44
CA LYS A 54 5.04 -0.94 -2.82
C LYS A 54 4.15 -0.98 -1.59
N PHE A 55 2.99 -0.33 -1.64
CA PHE A 55 2.07 -0.29 -0.50
C PHE A 55 0.68 -0.84 -0.82
N THR A 56 0.02 -1.33 0.22
CA THR A 56 -1.44 -1.52 0.25
C THR A 56 -2.02 -0.97 1.52
N LEU A 57 -3.17 -0.31 1.40
CA LEU A 57 -4.01 0.10 2.51
C LEU A 57 -5.21 -0.85 2.58
N THR A 58 -5.36 -1.59 3.67
CA THR A 58 -6.49 -2.51 3.88
C THR A 58 -7.40 -2.01 4.98
N GLN A 59 -8.71 -2.28 4.87
CA GLN A 59 -9.67 -2.07 5.96
C GLN A 59 -9.78 -3.33 6.83
N ASP A 60 -9.90 -3.16 8.15
CA ASP A 60 -10.24 -4.24 9.08
C ASP A 60 -11.65 -4.78 8.77
N PRO A 61 -11.84 -6.11 8.68
CA PRO A 61 -13.14 -6.72 8.37
C PRO A 61 -14.20 -6.52 9.45
N THR A 62 -13.80 -6.25 10.69
CA THR A 62 -14.70 -6.01 11.83
C THR A 62 -15.01 -4.53 12.02
N SER A 63 -14.41 -3.66 11.20
CA SER A 63 -14.73 -2.24 11.14
C SER A 63 -16.18 -2.07 10.72
N THR A 64 -17.03 -1.84 11.71
CA THR A 64 -18.46 -1.53 11.56
C THR A 64 -18.71 -0.03 11.70
N GLN A 65 -17.68 0.75 12.00
CA GLN A 65 -17.76 2.19 12.23
C GLN A 65 -17.09 2.98 11.12
N ASP A 66 -17.73 4.10 10.82
CA ASP A 66 -17.29 5.24 10.00
C ASP A 66 -16.27 4.92 8.89
N PRO A 67 -16.67 4.93 7.60
CA PRO A 67 -15.73 4.70 6.50
C PRO A 67 -14.60 5.73 6.41
N THR A 68 -14.69 6.83 7.14
CA THR A 68 -13.64 7.85 7.24
C THR A 68 -12.62 7.56 8.34
N SER A 69 -12.88 6.60 9.23
CA SER A 69 -11.94 6.18 10.28
C SER A 69 -10.65 5.64 9.67
N THR A 70 -9.53 6.26 10.05
CA THR A 70 -8.18 5.80 9.70
C THR A 70 -7.67 4.75 10.67
N GLN A 71 -8.28 4.60 11.85
CA GLN A 71 -7.83 3.66 12.89
C GLN A 71 -8.03 2.20 12.50
N ASP A 72 -9.03 1.93 11.67
CA ASP A 72 -9.35 0.59 11.18
C ASP A 72 -8.60 0.24 9.89
N ARG A 73 -7.63 1.06 9.49
CA ARG A 73 -6.84 0.87 8.28
C ARG A 73 -5.44 0.39 8.64
N THR A 74 -4.93 -0.53 7.82
CA THR A 74 -3.56 -1.01 7.92
C THR A 74 -2.82 -0.66 6.64
N LEU A 75 -1.82 0.22 6.74
CA LEU A 75 -0.89 0.52 5.65
C LEU A 75 0.32 -0.40 5.75
N SER A 76 0.52 -1.22 4.73
CA SER A 76 1.63 -2.17 4.65
C SER A 76 2.49 -1.90 3.45
N VAL A 77 3.80 -1.98 3.64
CA VAL A 77 4.80 -1.59 2.64
C VAL A 77 5.81 -2.73 2.49
N ILE A 78 6.13 -3.08 1.24
CA ILE A 78 7.30 -3.90 0.93
C ILE A 78 8.31 -3.08 0.11
N SER A 79 9.55 -3.09 0.56
CA SER A 79 10.66 -2.35 -0.02
C SER A 79 11.66 -3.29 -0.71
N THR A 80 12.08 -2.98 -1.93
CA THR A 80 13.08 -3.74 -2.70
C THR A 80 14.01 -2.80 -3.46
N ARG A 81 15.12 -3.30 -4.00
CA ARG A 81 16.09 -2.44 -4.73
C ARG A 81 15.59 -2.04 -6.12
N SER A 82 14.70 -2.83 -6.70
CA SER A 82 14.09 -2.55 -8.00
C SER A 82 12.67 -3.10 -8.10
N ASP A 83 11.91 -2.63 -9.09
CA ASP A 83 10.54 -3.10 -9.33
C ASP A 83 10.48 -4.58 -9.76
N TYR A 84 11.54 -5.11 -10.40
CA TYR A 84 11.63 -6.54 -10.76
C TYR A 84 11.59 -7.48 -9.53
N GLU A 85 12.10 -6.98 -8.41
CA GLU A 85 12.14 -7.71 -7.13
C GLU A 85 10.86 -7.51 -6.31
N GLN A 86 9.98 -6.59 -6.70
CA GLN A 86 8.75 -6.32 -5.97
C GLN A 86 7.81 -7.53 -6.02
N PRO A 87 7.23 -7.94 -4.88
CA PRO A 87 6.08 -8.84 -4.89
C PRO A 87 4.84 -8.12 -5.45
N SER A 88 3.75 -8.86 -5.66
CA SER A 88 2.47 -8.26 -6.03
C SER A 88 1.87 -7.42 -4.91
N HIS A 89 1.03 -6.45 -5.24
CA HIS A 89 0.23 -5.74 -4.23
C HIS A 89 -0.65 -6.70 -3.43
N GLY A 90 -1.20 -7.75 -4.07
CA GLY A 90 -1.96 -8.78 -3.36
C GLY A 90 -1.14 -9.41 -2.23
N THR A 91 0.14 -9.69 -2.49
CA THR A 91 1.06 -10.21 -1.47
C THR A 91 1.35 -9.19 -0.37
N VAL A 92 1.55 -7.91 -0.74
CA VAL A 92 1.76 -6.84 0.27
C VAL A 92 0.58 -6.79 1.25
N ALA A 93 -0.65 -6.89 0.74
CA ALA A 93 -1.85 -6.92 1.57
C ALA A 93 -1.88 -8.14 2.50
N GLU A 94 -1.64 -9.34 1.97
CA GLU A 94 -1.60 -10.58 2.78
C GLU A 94 -0.52 -10.57 3.85
N LYS A 95 0.61 -9.89 3.62
CA LYS A 95 1.67 -9.73 4.62
C LYS A 95 1.35 -8.71 5.69
N GLY A 96 0.61 -7.69 5.31
CA GLY A 96 0.20 -6.59 6.16
C GLY A 96 -0.92 -6.91 7.13
N GLY A 97 -1.89 -7.69 6.67
CA GLY A 97 -3.11 -7.95 7.43
C GLY A 97 -2.88 -8.86 8.65
N PRO A 98 -3.63 -8.66 9.75
CA PRO A 98 -3.57 -9.54 10.92
C PRO A 98 -4.09 -10.95 10.65
N ASN A 99 -4.83 -11.13 9.55
CA ASN A 99 -5.49 -12.38 9.18
C ASN A 99 -5.33 -12.66 7.67
N PRO A 100 -5.23 -13.94 7.26
CA PRO A 100 -5.30 -14.35 5.86
C PRO A 100 -6.51 -13.76 5.13
N GLY A 101 -6.37 -13.50 3.83
CA GLY A 101 -7.43 -12.92 3.00
C GLY A 101 -7.46 -11.39 3.02
N ALA A 102 -6.41 -10.75 3.51
CA ALA A 102 -6.28 -9.29 3.53
C ALA A 102 -6.29 -8.66 2.14
N SER A 103 -5.88 -9.41 1.11
CA SER A 103 -5.97 -8.99 -0.29
C SER A 103 -7.41 -8.74 -0.76
N ASN A 104 -8.43 -9.30 -0.11
CA ASN A 104 -9.84 -9.04 -0.40
C ASN A 104 -10.38 -7.77 0.27
N ARG A 105 -9.53 -7.05 1.03
CA ARG A 105 -9.91 -5.88 1.83
C ARG A 105 -9.11 -4.63 1.45
N VAL A 106 -8.45 -4.66 0.30
CA VAL A 106 -7.60 -3.56 -0.16
C VAL A 106 -8.49 -2.38 -0.56
N MET A 107 -8.23 -1.23 0.03
CA MET A 107 -8.95 0.02 -0.20
C MET A 107 -8.21 0.92 -1.18
N CYS A 108 -6.87 0.85 -1.15
CA CYS A 108 -5.94 1.56 -2.00
C CYS A 108 -4.64 0.73 -2.13
N ALA A 109 -3.97 0.85 -3.26
CA ALA A 109 -2.71 0.16 -3.54
C ALA A 109 -1.85 1.04 -4.46
N GLY A 110 -0.53 0.96 -4.30
CA GLY A 110 0.34 1.80 -5.12
C GLY A 110 1.78 1.77 -4.68
N TYR A 111 2.47 2.89 -4.90
CA TYR A 111 3.86 3.08 -4.51
C TYR A 111 4.03 4.34 -3.66
N ILE A 112 5.00 4.29 -2.75
CA ILE A 112 5.43 5.44 -1.93
C ILE A 112 6.86 5.79 -2.36
N PHE A 113 7.12 7.06 -2.57
CA PHE A 113 8.43 7.62 -2.89
C PHE A 113 8.77 8.63 -1.81
N LYS A 114 9.98 8.54 -1.27
CA LYS A 114 10.49 9.49 -0.29
C LYS A 114 11.19 10.62 -1.04
N THR A 115 10.85 11.86 -0.71
CA THR A 115 11.46 13.08 -1.27
C THR A 115 12.09 13.90 -0.15
N ASP A 116 12.81 14.96 -0.49
CA ASP A 116 13.38 15.87 0.51
C ASP A 116 12.30 16.59 1.33
N ASP A 117 11.16 16.89 0.70
CA ASP A 117 10.04 17.64 1.30
C ASP A 117 8.94 16.75 1.88
N GLY A 118 9.10 15.42 1.88
CA GLY A 118 8.13 14.48 2.42
C GLY A 118 8.01 13.20 1.61
N TYR A 119 6.78 12.90 1.17
CA TYR A 119 6.48 11.68 0.44
C TYR A 119 5.57 11.96 -0.74
N VAL A 120 5.77 11.22 -1.82
CA VAL A 120 4.88 11.17 -2.97
C VAL A 120 4.26 9.78 -3.02
N ILE A 121 2.96 9.68 -3.25
CA ILE A 121 2.27 8.40 -3.45
C ILE A 121 1.57 8.37 -4.80
N ASN A 122 1.51 7.17 -5.40
CA ASN A 122 0.72 6.93 -6.60
C ASN A 122 -0.23 5.74 -6.41
N ASN A 123 -1.12 5.52 -7.39
CA ASN A 123 -2.09 4.42 -7.41
C ASN A 123 -1.72 3.29 -8.38
N PHE A 124 -0.46 3.13 -8.77
CA PHE A 124 -0.11 2.11 -9.76
C PHE A 124 -0.24 0.70 -9.17
N SER A 125 -1.20 -0.10 -9.65
CA SER A 125 -1.31 -1.51 -9.29
C SER A 125 -1.99 -2.32 -10.40
N GLY A 126 -1.30 -3.33 -10.94
CA GLY A 126 -1.88 -4.27 -11.90
C GLY A 126 -2.97 -5.16 -11.30
N HIS A 127 -2.86 -5.50 -10.01
CA HIS A 127 -3.79 -6.38 -9.28
C HIS A 127 -5.12 -5.72 -8.94
N PHE A 128 -5.07 -4.45 -8.54
CA PHE A 128 -6.24 -3.75 -7.99
C PHE A 128 -6.76 -2.61 -8.87
N GLN A 129 -5.93 -2.09 -9.78
CA GLN A 129 -6.24 -0.94 -10.64
C GLN A 129 -7.03 0.17 -9.92
N PRO A 130 -6.53 0.71 -8.79
CA PRO A 130 -7.31 1.63 -7.97
C PRO A 130 -7.66 2.90 -8.76
N PRO A 131 -8.93 3.37 -8.71
CA PRO A 131 -9.27 4.66 -9.26
C PRO A 131 -8.58 5.79 -8.48
N PRO A 132 -8.41 6.99 -9.09
CA PRO A 132 -7.66 8.09 -8.48
C PRO A 132 -8.15 8.54 -7.11
N ASP A 133 -9.46 8.47 -6.86
CA ASP A 133 -10.10 8.82 -5.58
C ASP A 133 -9.63 7.92 -4.43
N ARG A 134 -9.11 6.73 -4.71
CA ARG A 134 -8.54 5.85 -3.67
C ARG A 134 -7.23 6.37 -3.10
N LEU A 135 -6.52 7.25 -3.79
CA LEU A 135 -5.33 7.89 -3.22
C LEU A 135 -5.65 8.74 -2.01
N LEU A 136 -6.81 9.39 -2.00
CA LEU A 136 -7.28 10.20 -0.88
C LEU A 136 -7.34 9.38 0.41
N LEU A 137 -7.69 8.09 0.35
CA LEU A 137 -7.72 7.23 1.52
C LEU A 137 -6.33 6.97 2.13
N ALA A 138 -5.32 6.86 1.28
CA ALA A 138 -3.93 6.68 1.70
C ALA A 138 -3.33 8.01 2.18
N GLU A 139 -3.66 9.12 1.51
CA GLU A 139 -3.29 10.47 1.90
C GLU A 139 -3.88 10.84 3.27
N ASP A 140 -5.18 10.60 3.50
CA ASP A 140 -5.85 10.81 4.79
C ASP A 140 -5.19 9.99 5.89
N PHE A 141 -4.88 8.72 5.61
CA PHE A 141 -4.21 7.85 6.58
C PHE A 141 -2.85 8.42 6.96
N LEU A 142 -2.00 8.75 5.99
CA LEU A 142 -0.65 9.29 6.24
C LEU A 142 -0.70 10.66 6.92
N THR A 143 -1.62 11.53 6.51
CA THR A 143 -1.84 12.85 7.13
C THR A 143 -2.27 12.70 8.59
N SER A 144 -3.11 11.71 8.91
CA SER A 144 -3.50 11.40 10.30
C SER A 144 -2.32 10.96 11.18
N LEU A 145 -1.22 10.51 10.58
CA LEU A 145 0.03 10.20 11.26
C LEU A 145 0.97 11.41 11.38
N GLY A 146 0.56 12.60 10.91
CA GLY A 146 1.37 13.82 10.87
C GLY A 146 2.39 13.85 9.73
N VAL A 147 2.16 13.10 8.65
CA VAL A 147 3.05 13.04 7.49
C VAL A 147 2.53 13.94 6.36
N THR A 148 3.38 14.80 5.83
CA THR A 148 3.11 15.52 4.58
C THR A 148 3.30 14.58 3.39
N VAL A 149 2.24 14.42 2.60
CA VAL A 149 2.24 13.57 1.40
C VAL A 149 1.62 14.30 0.23
N GLN A 150 2.15 14.05 -0.97
CA GLN A 150 1.58 14.49 -2.23
C GLN A 150 1.07 13.26 -3.00
N SER A 151 -0.15 13.34 -3.50
CA SER A 151 -0.75 12.27 -4.30
C SER A 151 -0.63 12.59 -5.80
N ILE A 152 -0.10 11.65 -6.58
CA ILE A 152 0.00 11.74 -8.04
C ILE A 152 -0.68 10.54 -8.68
N ARG A 153 -1.34 10.75 -9.83
CA ARG A 153 -1.95 9.62 -10.53
C ARG A 153 -0.89 8.86 -11.32
N ALA A 154 -1.02 7.54 -11.39
CA ALA A 154 -0.06 6.69 -12.11
C ALA A 154 0.00 6.93 -13.62
N ASP A 155 -1.04 7.51 -14.21
CA ASP A 155 -1.08 7.92 -15.62
C ASP A 155 -0.44 9.29 -15.87
N GLN A 156 0.01 9.97 -14.81
CA GLN A 156 0.82 11.19 -14.91
C GLN A 156 2.29 10.79 -14.83
N GLN A 157 3.06 11.14 -15.86
CA GLN A 157 4.52 10.95 -15.86
C GLN A 157 5.14 11.73 -14.70
N PHE A 158 5.93 11.03 -13.88
CA PHE A 158 6.87 11.63 -12.96
C PHE A 158 8.26 11.08 -13.30
N ASP A 159 9.16 11.97 -13.69
CA ASP A 159 10.58 11.65 -13.79
C ASP A 159 11.15 11.65 -12.38
N PHE A 160 11.28 10.47 -11.77
CA PHE A 160 12.11 10.31 -10.58
C PHE A 160 13.57 10.22 -11.04
N TRP A 161 14.31 11.32 -10.89
CA TRP A 161 15.75 11.44 -11.18
C TRP A 161 16.60 10.92 -10.04
#